data_AF-U2FKW9-F1
#
_entry.id   AF-U2FKW9-F1
#
_cell.length_a   1.000
_cell.length_b   1.000
_cell.length_c   1.000
_cell.angle_alpha   90.00
_cell.angle_beta   90.00
_cell.angle_gamma   90.00
#
_symmetry.space_group_name_H-M   'P 1'
#
loop_
_entity.id
_entity.type
_entity.pdbx_description
1 polymer ?
#
loop_
_entity_poly.entity_id
_entity_poly.type
_entity_poly.pdbx_seq_one_letter_code
_entity_poly.pdbx_strand_id
1 'polypeptide(L)'
;MGLINNTEINDVHKLNEEFGGILADFEEIVKAYKMIRDIVMLTTHRLILMDKKGVTGRKTSFLSIPYTRINKYSCENAVYADLDAEVRIYIAGEKKTTRIYN
;
A
#
# COMPACT_ATOMS: atom_id res chain seq x y z
N MET A 1 11.87 17.81 -7.96
CA MET A 1 11.99 16.64 -8.83
C MET A 1 12.41 15.45 -7.99
N GLY A 2 11.44 14.72 -7.45
CA GLY A 2 11.71 13.44 -6.79
C GLY A 2 11.45 12.35 -7.84
N LEU A 3 12.49 11.63 -8.24
CA LEU A 3 12.36 10.41 -9.04
C LEU A 3 11.55 9.40 -8.23
N ILE A 4 10.32 9.09 -8.65
CA ILE A 4 9.56 7.98 -8.10
C ILE A 4 9.84 6.75 -8.95
N ASN A 5 10.66 5.85 -8.40
CA ASN A 5 10.83 4.50 -8.95
C ASN A 5 9.87 3.56 -8.22
N ASN A 6 8.69 3.32 -8.79
CA ASN A 6 7.75 2.32 -8.28
C ASN A 6 8.20 0.93 -8.75
N THR A 7 8.45 0.03 -7.79
CA THR A 7 8.90 -1.34 -8.09
C THR A 7 7.88 -2.33 -7.54
N GLU A 8 7.29 -3.12 -8.42
CA GLU A 8 6.54 -4.32 -8.02
C GLU A 8 7.51 -5.28 -7.34
N ILE A 9 7.19 -5.72 -6.13
CA ILE A 9 7.97 -6.76 -5.46
C ILE A 9 7.44 -8.09 -5.99
N ASN A 10 8.13 -8.65 -6.97
CA ASN A 10 7.70 -9.88 -7.66
C ASN A 10 7.95 -11.18 -6.87
N ASP A 11 8.67 -11.11 -5.74
CA ASP A 11 9.07 -12.27 -4.96
C ASP A 11 8.13 -12.48 -3.76
N VAL A 12 7.07 -13.25 -3.99
CA VAL A 12 6.05 -13.58 -2.98
C VAL A 12 6.67 -14.32 -1.78
N HIS A 13 7.70 -15.13 -1.99
CA HIS A 13 8.37 -15.86 -0.90
C HIS A 13 9.08 -14.90 0.05
N LYS A 14 9.85 -13.95 -0.48
CA LYS A 14 10.51 -12.93 0.35
C LYS A 14 9.50 -12.04 1.10
N LEU A 15 8.38 -11.71 0.47
CA LEU A 15 7.31 -10.93 1.11
C LEU A 15 6.70 -11.69 2.29
N ASN A 16 6.44 -12.98 2.13
CA ASN A 16 5.91 -13.81 3.22
C ASN A 16 6.92 -14.04 4.35
N GLU A 17 8.23 -14.14 4.04
CA GLU A 17 9.26 -14.20 5.08
C GLU A 17 9.37 -12.88 5.87
N GLU A 18 9.33 -11.74 5.18
CA GLU A 18 9.48 -10.41 5.80
C GLU A 18 8.22 -9.98 6.57
N PHE A 19 7.04 -10.31 6.05
CA PHE A 19 5.76 -9.82 6.58
C PHE A 19 4.86 -10.91 7.16
N GLY A 20 5.25 -12.18 7.16
CA GLY A 20 4.41 -13.28 7.66
C GLY A 20 3.93 -13.07 9.10
N GLY A 21 4.73 -12.43 9.95
CA GLY A 21 4.36 -12.13 11.34
C GLY A 21 3.22 -11.12 11.53
N ILE A 22 2.79 -10.41 10.48
CA ILE A 22 1.65 -9.48 10.54
C ILE A 22 0.40 -10.00 9.82
N LEU A 23 0.52 -11.13 9.12
CA LEU A 23 -0.58 -11.79 8.42
C LEU A 23 -1.41 -12.60 9.42
N ALA A 24 -2.72 -12.66 9.20
CA ALA A 24 -3.60 -13.58 9.90
C ALA A 24 -3.42 -15.01 9.37
N ASP A 25 -4.00 -15.98 10.08
CA ASP A 25 -4.02 -17.36 9.62
C ASP A 25 -4.69 -17.45 8.24
N PHE A 26 -4.05 -18.18 7.32
CA PHE A 26 -4.50 -18.34 5.93
C PHE A 26 -4.60 -17.03 5.12
N GLU A 27 -4.01 -15.94 5.62
CA GLU A 27 -3.86 -14.70 4.87
C GLU A 27 -2.56 -14.75 4.04
N GLU A 28 -2.68 -14.54 2.74
CA GLU A 28 -1.54 -14.56 1.81
C GLU A 28 -1.37 -13.21 1.12
N ILE A 29 -0.14 -12.77 0.91
CA ILE A 29 0.16 -11.59 0.10
C ILE A 29 0.02 -11.95 -1.38
N VAL A 30 -0.92 -11.30 -2.06
CA VAL A 30 -1.17 -11.48 -3.49
C VAL A 30 -0.25 -10.59 -4.30
N LYS A 31 -0.06 -9.33 -3.88
CA LYS A 31 0.81 -8.35 -4.52
C LYS A 31 1.38 -7.37 -3.49
N ALA A 32 2.57 -6.84 -3.77
CA ALA A 32 3.12 -5.73 -3.02
C ALA A 32 3.80 -4.72 -3.95
N TYR A 33 3.55 -3.44 -3.67
CA TYR A 33 4.11 -2.31 -4.37
C TYR A 33 4.95 -1.51 -3.40
N LYS A 34 6.23 -1.33 -3.73
CA LYS A 34 7.12 -0.47 -2.97
C LYS A 34 7.22 0.89 -3.64
N MET A 35 6.90 1.91 -2.87
CA MET A 35 7.12 3.31 -3.18
C MET A 35 8.37 3.77 -2.41
N ILE A 36 8.82 5.01 -2.62
CA ILE A 36 10.11 5.50 -2.08
C ILE A 36 10.26 5.24 -0.56
N ARG A 37 9.20 5.48 0.23
CA ARG A 37 9.21 5.30 1.70
C ARG A 37 8.18 4.29 2.22
N ASP A 38 7.18 3.98 1.42
CA ASP A 38 5.99 3.25 1.84
C ASP A 38 5.85 1.95 1.03
N ILE A 39 5.16 0.97 1.61
CA ILE A 39 4.81 -0.28 0.94
C ILE A 39 3.30 -0.46 1.02
N VAL A 40 2.69 -0.78 -0.11
CA VAL A 40 1.29 -1.19 -0.20
C VAL A 40 1.27 -2.69 -0.47
N MET A 41 0.64 -3.46 0.41
CA MET A 41 0.45 -4.90 0.24
C MET A 41 -1.04 -5.19 0.05
N LEU A 42 -1.35 -5.97 -0.97
CA LEU A 42 -2.67 -6.54 -1.20
C LEU A 42 -2.60 -8.00 -0.77
N THR A 43 -3.41 -8.36 0.22
CA THR A 43 -3.53 -9.74 0.68
C THR A 43 -4.82 -10.36 0.18
N THR A 44 -5.09 -11.61 0.55
CA THR A 44 -6.41 -12.22 0.31
C THR A 44 -7.53 -11.59 1.14
N HIS A 45 -7.21 -10.84 2.21
CA HIS A 45 -8.17 -10.34 3.19
C HIS A 45 -8.31 -8.81 3.22
N ARG A 46 -7.20 -8.09 3.03
CA ARG A 46 -7.13 -6.65 3.27
C ARG A 46 -6.00 -5.98 2.51
N LEU A 47 -6.10 -4.67 2.42
CA LEU A 47 -4.98 -3.83 2.01
C LEU A 47 -4.18 -3.44 3.26
N ILE A 48 -2.85 -3.52 3.18
CA ILE A 48 -1.94 -3.12 4.26
C ILE A 48 -1.04 -2.01 3.73
N LEU A 49 -1.06 -0.87 4.40
CA LEU A 49 -0.15 0.25 4.17
C LEU A 49 0.93 0.24 5.24
N MET A 50 2.18 0.11 4.81
CA MET A 50 3.35 0.29 5.65
C MET A 50 3.97 1.65 5.35
N ASP A 51 4.14 2.46 6.39
CA ASP A 51 4.84 3.75 6.33
C ASP A 51 6.05 3.70 7.27
N LYS A 52 7.25 3.99 6.73
CA LYS A 52 8.49 4.14 7.51
C LYS A 52 8.63 5.58 7.98
N LYS A 53 8.28 5.83 9.24
CA LYS A 53 8.35 7.14 9.90
C LYS A 53 9.70 7.41 10.58
N GLY A 54 10.02 8.70 10.63
CA GLY A 54 11.15 9.27 11.38
C GLY A 54 12.41 9.45 10.56
N VAL A 55 13.28 10.39 11.00
CA VAL A 55 14.54 10.75 10.33
C VAL A 55 15.49 9.55 10.17
N THR A 56 15.40 8.58 11.08
CA THR A 56 16.21 7.34 11.08
C THR A 56 15.52 6.15 10.41
N GLY A 57 14.25 6.28 9.99
CA GLY A 57 13.47 5.20 9.38
C GLY A 57 13.17 4.00 10.29
N ARG A 58 13.41 4.12 11.60
CA ARG A 58 13.28 3.01 12.57
C ARG A 58 11.84 2.72 13.00
N LYS A 59 10.91 3.67 12.83
CA LYS A 59 9.54 3.50 13.28
C LYS A 59 8.65 3.14 12.09
N THR A 60 8.19 1.91 12.04
CA THR A 60 7.24 1.45 11.03
C THR A 60 5.82 1.56 11.57
N SER A 61 4.91 2.17 10.82
CA SER A 61 3.47 2.12 11.10
C SER A 61 2.75 1.30 10.05
N PHE A 62 1.77 0.53 10.49
CA PHE A 62 0.92 -0.29 9.65
C PHE A 62 -0.52 0.20 9.74
N LEU A 63 -1.18 0.35 8.61
CA LEU A 63 -2.61 0.57 8.51
C LEU A 63 -3.23 -0.58 7.72
N SER A 64 -4.16 -1.29 8.33
CA SER A 64 -4.84 -2.42 7.75
C SER A 64 -6.29 -2.05 7.42
N ILE A 65 -6.67 -2.22 6.15
CA ILE A 65 -7.98 -1.85 5.61
C ILE A 65 -8.64 -3.10 5.03
N PRO A 66 -9.55 -3.75 5.76
CA PRO A 66 -10.31 -4.89 5.25
C PRO A 66 -11.06 -4.52 3.96
N TYR A 67 -11.10 -5.43 2.98
CA TYR A 67 -11.80 -5.14 1.73
C TYR A 67 -13.30 -4.87 1.93
N THR A 68 -13.91 -5.49 2.94
CA THR A 68 -15.32 -5.25 3.32
C THR A 68 -15.59 -3.82 3.79
N ARG A 69 -14.56 -3.04 4.11
CA ARG A 69 -14.65 -1.63 4.51
C ARG A 69 -14.34 -0.65 3.38
N ILE A 70 -14.00 -1.13 2.18
CA ILE A 70 -13.74 -0.27 1.02
C ILE A 70 -15.04 -0.10 0.24
N ASN A 71 -15.64 1.09 0.30
CA ASN A 71 -16.92 1.37 -0.37
C ASN A 71 -16.74 1.80 -1.83
N LYS A 72 -15.61 2.44 -2.13
CA LYS A 72 -15.31 3.00 -3.43
C LYS A 72 -13.81 3.15 -3.59
N TYR A 73 -13.35 3.11 -4.84
CA TYR A 73 -12.02 3.53 -5.23
C TYR A 73 -12.10 4.43 -6.47
N SER A 74 -11.06 5.23 -6.70
CA SER A 74 -10.87 5.98 -7.94
C SER A 74 -9.40 5.93 -8.35
N CYS A 75 -9.15 5.72 -9.63
CA CYS A 75 -7.82 5.74 -10.23
C CYS A 75 -7.79 6.85 -11.28
N GLU A 76 -6.86 7.79 -11.16
CA GLU A 76 -6.61 8.83 -12.15
C GLU A 76 -5.29 8.50 -12.86
N ASN A 77 -5.36 8.21 -14.16
CA ASN A 77 -4.18 7.96 -14.98
C ASN A 77 -3.49 9.28 -15.32
N ALA A 78 -2.16 9.26 -15.32
CA ALA A 78 -1.36 10.34 -15.84
C ALA A 78 -1.40 10.38 -17.37
N VAL A 79 -1.73 11.54 -17.95
CA VAL A 79 -1.78 11.74 -19.42
C VAL A 79 -0.40 12.07 -20.01
N TYR A 80 0.54 12.53 -19.17
CA TYR A 80 1.93 12.85 -19.54
C TYR A 80 2.91 12.15 -18.60
N ALA A 81 4.12 11.85 -19.09
CA ALA A 81 5.20 11.14 -18.39
C ALA A 81 5.74 11.81 -17.11
N ASP A 82 5.14 12.93 -16.68
CA ASP A 82 5.54 13.75 -15.52
C ASP A 82 4.37 13.95 -14.52
N LEU A 83 3.23 13.29 -14.74
CA LEU A 83 2.11 13.25 -13.81
C LEU A 83 2.13 11.90 -13.08
N ASP A 84 2.01 11.93 -11.75
CA ASP A 84 1.88 10.72 -10.95
C ASP A 84 0.42 10.22 -11.05
N ALA A 85 0.23 8.95 -11.40
CA ALA A 85 -1.12 8.34 -11.37
C ALA A 85 -1.63 8.33 -9.92
N GLU A 86 -2.89 8.66 -9.63
CA GLU A 86 -3.37 8.74 -8.25
C GLU A 86 -4.43 7.67 -7.96
N VAL A 87 -4.26 6.91 -6.88
CA VAL A 87 -5.28 5.96 -6.39
C VAL A 87 -5.86 6.44 -5.06
N ARG A 88 -7.19 6.62 -5.02
CA ARG A 88 -7.91 7.00 -3.81
C ARG A 88 -8.80 5.86 -3.34
N ILE A 89 -8.75 5.53 -2.05
CA ILE A 89 -9.59 4.51 -1.41
C ILE A 89 -10.52 5.19 -0.42
N TYR A 90 -11.81 4.87 -0.52
CA TYR A 90 -12.86 5.41 0.33
C TYR A 90 -13.29 4.34 1.33
N ILE A 91 -13.10 4.62 2.62
CA ILE A 91 -13.32 3.67 3.71
C ILE A 91 -14.64 3.99 4.42
N ALA A 92 -15.49 2.98 4.62
CA ALA A 92 -16.77 3.11 5.32
C ALA A 92 -16.59 3.68 6.73
N GLY A 93 -17.30 4.78 7.01
CA GLY A 93 -17.31 5.41 8.32
C GLY A 93 -16.16 6.41 8.55
N GLU A 94 -15.20 6.52 7.64
CA GLU A 94 -14.21 7.60 7.68
C GLU A 94 -14.71 8.81 6.91
N LYS A 95 -14.68 9.99 7.54
CA LYS A 95 -14.96 11.27 6.87
C LYS A 95 -13.84 11.71 5.94
N LYS A 96 -12.65 11.11 6.04
CA LYS A 96 -11.46 11.46 5.27
C LYS A 96 -11.07 10.28 4.39
N THR A 97 -10.83 10.54 3.11
CA THR A 97 -10.35 9.52 2.18
C THR A 97 -8.88 9.19 2.48
N THR A 98 -8.52 7.91 2.44
CA THR A 98 -7.10 7.54 2.48
C THR A 98 -6.54 7.70 1.07
N ARG A 99 -5.65 8.68 0.90
CA ARG A 99 -4.86 8.89 -0.32
C ARG A 99 -3.70 7.90 -0.30
N ILE A 100 -3.63 7.06 -1.32
CA ILE A 100 -2.44 6.27 -1.61
C ILE A 100 -1.78 6.99 -2.78
N TYR A 101 -0.77 7.81 -2.48
CA TYR A 101 0.03 8.47 -3.52
C TYR A 101 0.73 7.40 -4.36
N ASN A 102 0.94 7.63 -5.66
CA ASN A 102 2.02 6.96 -6.39
C ASN A 102 3.23 7.88 -6.45
#